data_AF-A0A5C9A8L5-F1
#
_entry.id   AF-A0A5C9A8L5-F1
#
_cell.length_a   1.000
_cell.length_b   1.000
_cell.length_c   1.000
_cell.angle_alpha   90.00
_cell.angle_beta   90.00
_cell.angle_gamma   90.00
#
_symmetry.space_group_name_H-M   'P 1'
#
loop_
_entity.id
_entity.type
_entity.pdbx_description
1 polymer ?
#
loop_
_entity_poly.entity_id
_entity_poly.type
_entity_poly.pdbx_seq_one_letter_code
_entity_poly.pdbx_strand_id
1 'polypeptide(L)'
;MERNKLARQIIDTCLEMTRLGLNQGTAGNVSVRYQDGMLITPTGIPYEKLTESHIVFIDGNGKHEEGKLPSSEWRFHMAAYQSRPDANAVVHNHAVHCTAVSILNRSIPAIHYMIAAA
;
A
#
# COMPACT_ATOMS: atom_id res chain seq x y z
N MET A 1 12.15 13.77 -3.76
CA MET A 1 12.43 13.35 -2.37
C MET A 1 13.39 12.18 -2.41
N GLU A 2 14.26 12.03 -1.41
CA GLU A 2 15.24 10.94 -1.36
C GLU A 2 14.55 9.58 -1.08
N ARG A 3 14.98 8.52 -1.79
CA ARG A 3 14.47 7.15 -1.64
C ARG A 3 14.46 6.66 -0.19
N ASN A 4 15.55 6.85 0.56
CA ASN A 4 15.68 6.36 1.93
C ASN A 4 14.62 6.96 2.87
N LYS A 5 14.31 8.24 2.69
CA LYS A 5 13.28 8.92 3.49
C LYS A 5 11.89 8.32 3.23
N LEU A 6 11.54 8.11 1.96
CA LEU A 6 10.27 7.51 1.57
C LEU A 6 10.17 6.04 2.02
N ALA A 7 11.28 5.29 1.95
CA ALA A 7 11.34 3.92 2.44
C ALA A 7 11.04 3.84 3.95
N ARG A 8 11.62 4.73 4.76
CA ARG A 8 11.29 4.84 6.20
C ARG A 8 9.81 5.16 6.42
N GLN A 9 9.26 6.14 5.69
CA GLN A 9 7.85 6.51 5.80
C GLN A 9 6.90 5.37 5.43
N ILE A 10 7.25 4.55 4.43
CA ILE A 10 6.50 3.32 4.11
C ILE A 10 6.51 2.36 5.31
N ILE A 11 7.68 2.11 5.90
CA ILE A 11 7.83 1.21 7.05
C ILE A 11 7.04 1.72 8.25
N ASP A 12 7.17 3.00 8.59
CA ASP A 12 6.42 3.65 9.68
C ASP A 12 4.90 3.53 9.45
N THR A 13 4.44 3.70 8.20
CA THR A 13 3.02 3.52 7.84
C THR A 13 2.56 2.08 8.04
N CYS A 14 3.37 1.10 7.66
CA CYS A 14 3.07 -0.31 7.89
C CYS A 14 2.96 -0.63 9.39
N LEU A 15 3.91 -0.14 10.19
CA LEU A 15 3.90 -0.32 11.65
C LEU A 15 2.67 0.32 12.29
N GLU A 16 2.32 1.54 11.87
CA GLU A 16 1.14 2.25 12.35
C GLU A 16 -0.17 1.55 11.95
N MET A 17 -0.24 1.02 10.72
CA MET A 17 -1.39 0.25 10.24
C MET A 17 -1.62 -1.00 11.09
N THR A 18 -0.55 -1.68 11.52
CA THR A 18 -0.63 -2.79 12.48
C THR A 18 -1.02 -2.30 13.87
N ARG A 19 -0.46 -1.18 14.36
CA ARG A 19 -0.79 -0.61 15.68
C ARG A 19 -2.26 -0.23 15.80
N LEU A 20 -2.86 0.28 14.73
CA LEU A 20 -4.28 0.63 14.64
C LEU A 20 -5.20 -0.59 14.47
N GLY A 21 -4.66 -1.80 14.35
CA GLY A 21 -5.44 -3.03 14.12
C GLY A 21 -6.04 -3.13 12.72
N LEU A 22 -5.55 -2.35 11.75
CA LEU A 22 -6.00 -2.36 10.36
C LEU A 22 -5.31 -3.43 9.52
N ASN A 23 -4.13 -3.87 9.94
CA ASN A 23 -3.38 -4.95 9.31
C ASN A 23 -3.03 -6.05 10.32
N GLN A 24 -3.00 -7.30 9.84
CA GLN A 24 -2.52 -8.44 10.59
C GLN A 24 -1.59 -9.30 9.74
N GLY A 25 -0.44 -9.66 10.31
CA GLY A 25 0.60 -10.39 9.59
C GLY A 25 1.10 -9.62 8.37
N THR A 26 1.20 -10.31 7.24
CA THR A 26 1.75 -9.80 5.97
C THR A 26 0.69 -9.49 4.92
N ALA A 27 -0.57 -9.25 5.34
CA ALA A 27 -1.68 -9.09 4.40
C ALA A 27 -1.62 -7.77 3.62
N GLY A 28 -1.43 -6.65 4.32
CA GLY A 28 -1.42 -5.33 3.71
C GLY A 28 -0.15 -5.01 2.93
N ASN A 29 -0.21 -3.95 2.15
CA ASN A 29 0.95 -3.39 1.46
C ASN A 29 0.76 -1.89 1.23
N VAL A 30 1.89 -1.19 1.13
CA VAL A 30 1.93 0.27 1.01
C VAL A 30 2.87 0.61 -0.14
N SER A 31 2.47 1.57 -0.96
CA SER A 31 3.34 2.15 -1.98
C SER A 31 3.25 3.68 -2.00
N VAL A 32 4.29 4.29 -2.56
CA VAL A 32 4.31 5.73 -2.88
C VAL A 32 4.77 5.93 -4.32
N ARG A 33 4.19 6.92 -5.01
CA ARG A 33 4.65 7.34 -6.33
C ARG A 33 6.09 7.83 -6.22
N TYR A 34 6.95 7.35 -7.10
CA TYR A 34 8.37 7.68 -7.07
C TYR A 34 8.96 7.62 -8.48
N GLN A 35 9.54 8.75 -8.93
CA GLN A 35 10.05 8.89 -10.30
C GLN A 35 8.96 8.55 -11.34
N ASP A 36 9.26 7.67 -12.29
CA ASP A 36 8.35 7.19 -13.33
C ASP A 36 7.45 6.03 -12.87
N GLY A 37 7.61 5.55 -11.63
CA GLY A 37 6.88 4.42 -11.08
C GLY A 37 6.56 4.57 -9.61
N MET A 38 6.92 3.56 -8.81
CA MET A 38 6.60 3.54 -7.37
C MET A 38 7.64 2.79 -6.53
N LEU A 39 7.70 3.14 -5.24
CA LEU A 39 8.30 2.33 -4.19
C LEU A 39 7.19 1.55 -3.48
N ILE A 40 7.36 0.25 -3.28
CA ILE A 40 6.36 -0.63 -2.67
C ILE A 40 6.98 -1.60 -1.66
N THR A 41 6.20 -2.00 -0.65
CA THR A 41 6.57 -3.08 0.27
C THR A 41 6.81 -4.41 -0.47
N PRO A 42 7.75 -5.24 0.01
CA PRO A 42 8.00 -6.56 -0.54
C PRO A 42 6.88 -7.55 -0.17
N THR A 43 6.87 -8.72 -0.82
CA THR A 43 6.00 -9.83 -0.42
C THR A 43 6.58 -10.59 0.78
N GLY A 44 5.70 -11.06 1.68
CA GLY A 44 6.03 -12.08 2.69
C GLY A 44 6.98 -11.70 3.82
N ILE A 45 7.36 -10.42 3.95
CA ILE A 45 8.20 -9.94 5.07
C ILE A 45 7.32 -9.31 6.15
N PRO A 46 7.33 -9.83 7.39
CA PRO A 46 6.64 -9.19 8.51
C PRO A 46 7.12 -7.75 8.74
N TYR A 47 6.21 -6.85 9.08
CA TYR A 47 6.51 -5.42 9.15
C TYR A 47 7.56 -5.05 10.21
N GLU A 48 7.65 -5.81 11.28
CA GLU A 48 8.67 -5.66 12.33
C GLU A 48 10.08 -6.06 11.87
N LYS A 49 10.21 -6.75 10.73
CA LYS A 49 11.49 -7.14 10.10
C LYS A 49 11.81 -6.34 8.83
N LEU A 50 10.92 -5.42 8.46
CA LEU A 50 11.09 -4.59 7.28
C LEU A 50 12.23 -3.58 7.51
N THR A 51 13.03 -3.37 6.47
CA THR A 51 14.13 -2.40 6.46
C THR A 51 14.10 -1.66 5.12
N GLU A 52 14.79 -0.52 5.02
CA GLU A 52 14.78 0.30 3.81
C GLU A 52 15.32 -0.46 2.59
N SER A 53 16.24 -1.41 2.79
CA SER A 53 16.78 -2.26 1.73
C SER A 53 15.73 -3.23 1.16
N HIS A 54 14.70 -3.57 1.92
CA HIS A 54 13.62 -4.44 1.44
C HIS A 54 12.60 -3.71 0.55
N ILE A 55 12.53 -2.37 0.60
CA ILE A 55 11.60 -1.61 -0.24
C ILE A 55 12.01 -1.71 -1.71
N VAL A 56 11.03 -2.06 -2.54
CA VAL A 56 11.22 -2.40 -3.94
C VAL A 56 10.78 -1.24 -4.82
N PHE A 57 11.63 -0.88 -5.78
CA PHE A 57 11.23 0.02 -6.86
C PHE A 57 10.61 -0.79 -8.00
N ILE A 58 9.51 -0.28 -8.56
CA ILE A 58 8.91 -0.75 -9.81
C ILE A 58 8.77 0.46 -10.73
N ASP A 59 9.32 0.36 -11.95
CA ASP A 59 9.24 1.42 -12.96
C ASP A 59 7.85 1.52 -13.63
N GLY A 60 7.65 2.54 -14.47
CA GLY A 60 6.37 2.77 -15.15
C GLY A 60 5.95 1.64 -16.10
N ASN A 61 6.88 0.77 -16.50
CA ASN A 61 6.62 -0.39 -17.36
C ASN A 61 6.36 -1.68 -16.56
N GLY A 62 6.39 -1.61 -15.22
CA GLY A 62 6.18 -2.77 -14.36
C GLY A 62 7.41 -3.64 -14.15
N LYS A 63 8.61 -3.16 -14.53
CA LYS A 63 9.86 -3.85 -14.23
C LYS A 63 10.28 -3.54 -12.80
N HIS A 64 10.47 -4.57 -12.00
CA HIS A 64 10.97 -4.44 -10.62
C HIS A 64 12.49 -4.46 -10.54
N GLU A 65 13.01 -3.88 -9.45
CA GLU A 65 14.44 -3.88 -9.11
C GLU A 65 15.00 -5.31 -9.01
N GLU A 66 16.19 -5.52 -9.59
CA GLU A 66 16.85 -6.82 -9.62
C GLU A 66 17.12 -7.34 -8.19
N GLY A 67 16.89 -8.65 -7.99
CA GLY A 67 17.11 -9.31 -6.70
C GLY A 67 16.06 -9.00 -5.62
N LYS A 68 14.98 -8.29 -5.96
CA LYS A 68 13.89 -7.99 -5.02
C LYS A 68 12.54 -8.47 -5.51
N LEU A 69 11.71 -8.90 -4.56
CA LEU A 69 10.33 -9.34 -4.81
C LEU A 69 9.35 -8.31 -4.25
N PRO A 70 8.62 -7.56 -5.10
CA PRO A 70 7.58 -6.65 -4.62
C PRO A 70 6.38 -7.43 -4.08
N SER A 71 5.42 -6.75 -3.45
CA SER A 71 4.10 -7.33 -3.18
C SER A 71 3.53 -7.99 -4.44
N SER A 72 2.89 -9.17 -4.30
CA SER A 72 2.18 -9.84 -5.39
C SER A 72 1.04 -8.99 -5.98
N GLU A 73 0.61 -7.99 -5.23
CA GLU A 73 -0.53 -7.12 -5.49
C GLU A 73 -0.14 -5.79 -6.16
N TRP A 74 1.13 -5.61 -6.53
CA TRP A 74 1.66 -4.37 -7.09
C TRP A 74 0.88 -3.83 -8.31
N ARG A 75 0.24 -4.71 -9.10
CA ARG A 75 -0.47 -4.30 -10.32
C ARG A 75 -1.63 -3.35 -10.04
N PHE A 76 -2.40 -3.54 -8.96
CA PHE A 76 -3.49 -2.62 -8.65
C PHE A 76 -2.99 -1.31 -8.04
N HIS A 77 -1.82 -1.29 -7.38
CA HIS A 77 -1.18 -0.03 -6.98
C HIS A 77 -0.80 0.80 -8.22
N MET A 78 -0.21 0.16 -9.23
CA MET A 78 0.11 0.83 -10.49
C MET A 78 -1.17 1.34 -11.19
N ALA A 79 -2.23 0.53 -11.25
CA ALA A 79 -3.51 0.94 -11.82
C ALA A 79 -4.13 2.14 -11.08
N ALA A 80 -4.02 2.19 -9.74
CA ALA A 80 -4.47 3.34 -8.95
C ALA A 80 -3.72 4.61 -9.34
N TYR A 81 -2.39 4.54 -9.49
CA TYR A 81 -1.59 5.69 -9.92
C TYR A 81 -1.85 6.14 -11.36
N GLN A 82 -2.17 5.21 -12.25
CA GLN A 82 -2.53 5.52 -13.64
C GLN A 82 -3.92 6.16 -13.73
N SER A 83 -4.88 5.67 -12.94
CA SER A 83 -6.26 6.18 -12.90
C SER A 83 -6.39 7.51 -12.15
N ARG A 84 -5.55 7.73 -11.13
CA ARG A 84 -5.52 8.93 -10.28
C ARG A 84 -4.14 9.61 -10.34
N PRO A 85 -3.90 10.52 -11.29
CA PRO A 85 -2.63 11.24 -11.40
C PRO A 85 -2.26 12.06 -10.16
N ASP A 86 -3.26 12.50 -9.40
CA ASP A 86 -3.15 13.21 -8.13
C ASP A 86 -2.76 12.30 -6.94
N ALA A 87 -2.96 10.99 -7.04
CA ALA A 87 -2.59 10.06 -5.99
C ALA A 87 -1.07 9.87 -5.91
N ASN A 88 -0.52 10.01 -4.70
CA ASN A 88 0.91 9.90 -4.42
C ASN A 88 1.27 8.77 -3.44
N ALA A 89 0.28 8.16 -2.81
CA ALA A 89 0.44 6.99 -1.95
C ALA A 89 -0.80 6.09 -2.05
N VAL A 90 -0.60 4.79 -1.88
CA VAL A 90 -1.67 3.78 -1.85
C VAL A 90 -1.43 2.86 -0.66
N VAL A 91 -2.48 2.66 0.14
CA VAL A 91 -2.50 1.74 1.27
C VAL A 91 -3.53 0.67 0.98
N HIS A 92 -3.10 -0.59 1.06
CA HIS A 92 -3.97 -1.76 0.97
C HIS A 92 -3.88 -2.57 2.26
N ASN A 93 -5.01 -3.05 2.76
CA ASN A 93 -5.11 -3.93 3.91
C ASN A 93 -6.43 -4.73 3.90
N HIS A 94 -6.55 -5.65 4.86
CA HIS A 94 -7.73 -6.48 5.05
C HIS A 94 -8.44 -6.17 6.39
N ALA A 95 -8.62 -4.88 6.72
CA ALA A 95 -9.30 -4.48 7.95
C ALA A 95 -10.69 -5.15 8.07
N VAL A 96 -10.95 -5.79 9.22
CA VAL A 96 -12.05 -6.76 9.39
C VAL A 96 -13.43 -6.22 8.97
N HIS A 97 -13.77 -4.98 9.34
CA HIS A 97 -15.07 -4.39 9.03
C HIS A 97 -15.20 -4.06 7.53
N CYS A 98 -14.15 -3.56 6.89
CA CYS A 98 -14.13 -3.30 5.45
C CYS A 98 -14.28 -4.60 4.66
N THR A 99 -13.53 -5.63 5.05
CA THR A 99 -13.60 -6.97 4.44
C THR A 99 -14.98 -7.61 4.64
N ALA A 100 -15.61 -7.44 5.80
CA ALA A 100 -16.96 -7.96 6.03
C ALA A 100 -17.98 -7.33 5.06
N VAL A 101 -17.92 -6.01 4.84
CA VAL A 101 -18.79 -5.34 3.86
C VAL A 101 -18.48 -5.79 2.43
N SER A 102 -17.20 -6.00 2.07
CA SER A 102 -16.82 -6.49 0.74
C SER A 102 -17.32 -7.91 0.47
N ILE A 103 -17.30 -8.80 1.47
CA ILE A 103 -17.87 -10.16 1.36
C ILE A 103 -19.38 -10.10 1.07
N LEU A 104 -20.10 -9.15 1.67
CA LEU A 104 -21.52 -8.94 1.39
C LEU A 104 -21.79 -8.36 -0.01
N ASN A 105 -20.74 -7.97 -0.75
CA ASN A 105 -20.80 -7.32 -2.05
C ASN A 105 -21.75 -6.10 -2.05
N ARG A 106 -21.62 -5.25 -1.03
CA ARG A 106 -22.41 -4.03 -0.89
C ARG A 106 -21.50 -2.80 -0.89
N SER A 107 -22.01 -1.70 -1.44
CA SER A 107 -21.44 -0.37 -1.21
C SER A 107 -21.72 0.09 0.22
N ILE A 108 -20.90 1.02 0.72
CA ILE A 108 -21.13 1.72 1.98
C ILE A 108 -22.00 2.96 1.67
N PRO A 109 -23.27 3.04 2.12
CA PRO A 109 -24.08 4.25 1.93
C PRO A 109 -23.65 5.37 2.87
N ALA A 110 -24.14 6.59 2.64
CA ALA A 110 -23.85 7.78 3.44
C ALA A 110 -24.52 7.76 4.83
N ILE A 111 -24.14 6.78 5.66
CA ILE A 111 -24.65 6.58 7.03
C ILE A 111 -24.01 7.53 8.06
N HIS A 112 -22.93 8.22 7.67
CA HIS A 112 -22.19 9.16 8.50
C HIS A 112 -21.64 10.29 7.62
N TYR A 113 -21.53 11.52 8.15
CA TYR A 113 -21.16 12.69 7.36
C TYR A 113 -19.76 12.58 6.72
N MET A 114 -18.83 11.86 7.36
CA MET A 114 -17.50 11.57 6.81
C MET A 114 -17.55 10.75 5.51
N ILE A 115 -18.64 10.03 5.25
CA ILE A 115 -18.88 9.32 3.98
C ILE A 115 -19.64 10.24 3.02
N ALA A 116 -20.57 11.05 3.52
CA ALA A 116 -21.36 11.97 2.70
C ALA A 116 -20.53 13.10 2.06
N ALA A 117 -19.42 13.48 2.69
CA ALA A 117 -18.55 14.57 2.26
C ALA A 117 -17.29 14.12 1.50
N ALA A 118 -17.09 12.81 1.30
CA ALA A 118 -15.91 12.20 0.69
C ALA A 118 -15.96 12.17 -0.85
#